data_AF-A0A1V5D3W3-F1
#
_entry.id   AF-A0A1V5D3W3-F1
#
_cell.length_a   1.000
_cell.length_b   1.000
_cell.length_c   1.000
_cell.angle_alpha   90.00
_cell.angle_beta   90.00
_cell.angle_gamma   90.00
#
_symmetry.space_group_name_H-M   'P 1'
#
loop_
_entity.id
_entity.type
_entity.pdbx_description
1 polymer ?
#
loop_
_entity_poly.entity_id
_entity_poly.type
_entity_poly.pdbx_seq_one_letter_code
_entity_poly.pdbx_strand_id
1 'polypeptide(L)'
;MCLESLPIIHTLTPGLAKNKQKYLDILRTTLEEIASPFTNRILNHYRTLTPTEIDICNMIRNGLRTKEIAELRGVSAATISRHREHIRRKLNIANENVNLTAYLQSLPAPDMPDRPRRDSARKGNLIEPLSIL
;
A
#
# COMPACT_ATOMS: atom_id res chain seq x y z
N MET A 1 10.35 -15.98 -2.59
CA MET A 1 9.55 -15.31 -1.54
C MET A 1 8.75 -14.09 -2.02
N CYS A 2 8.57 -13.85 -3.33
CA CYS A 2 7.73 -12.72 -3.79
C CYS A 2 6.39 -13.10 -4.41
N LEU A 3 6.08 -14.38 -4.66
CA LEU A 3 4.81 -14.78 -5.28
C LEU A 3 4.27 -16.10 -4.72
N GLU A 4 3.98 -16.13 -3.42
CA GLU A 4 2.95 -17.05 -2.91
C GLU A 4 1.53 -16.60 -3.33
N SER A 5 1.40 -15.46 -4.02
CA SER A 5 0.14 -14.77 -4.29
C SER A 5 -0.40 -14.93 -5.72
N LEU A 6 -0.20 -16.08 -6.38
CA LEU A 6 -1.09 -16.48 -7.47
C LEU A 6 -2.09 -17.48 -6.92
N PRO A 7 -3.10 -17.03 -6.12
CA PRO A 7 -4.07 -17.92 -5.49
C PRO A 7 -4.75 -18.81 -6.53
N ILE A 8 -4.92 -18.29 -7.76
CA ILE A 8 -5.46 -19.02 -8.90
C ILE A 8 -4.60 -20.26 -9.24
N ILE A 9 -3.27 -20.14 -9.32
CA ILE A 9 -2.40 -21.30 -9.61
C ILE A 9 -2.49 -22.31 -8.47
N HIS A 10 -2.46 -21.87 -7.21
CA HIS A 10 -2.59 -22.75 -6.05
C HIS A 10 -3.94 -23.50 -6.03
N THR A 11 -5.04 -22.85 -6.44
CA THR A 11 -6.36 -23.50 -6.55
C THR A 11 -6.46 -24.53 -7.68
N LEU A 12 -5.64 -24.39 -8.74
CA LEU A 12 -5.62 -25.32 -9.88
C LEU A 12 -4.76 -26.56 -9.63
N THR A 13 -3.76 -26.45 -8.74
CA THR A 13 -2.84 -27.54 -8.38
C THR A 13 -3.55 -28.84 -7.91
N PRO A 14 -4.51 -28.82 -6.97
CA PRO A 14 -5.13 -30.05 -6.47
C PRO A 14 -6.03 -30.76 -7.49
N GLY A 15 -6.50 -30.06 -8.53
CA GLY A 15 -7.39 -30.63 -9.55
C GLY A 15 -6.68 -31.24 -10.76
N LEU A 16 -5.33 -31.15 -10.82
CA LEU A 16 -4.59 -31.50 -12.03
C LEU A 16 -3.85 -32.84 -11.90
N ALA A 17 -3.98 -33.68 -12.93
CA ALA A 17 -3.27 -34.95 -13.02
C ALA A 17 -1.74 -34.73 -13.01
N LYS A 18 -1.00 -35.64 -12.36
CA LYS A 18 0.48 -35.55 -12.18
C LYS A 18 1.25 -35.34 -13.48
N ASN A 19 0.77 -35.91 -14.59
CA ASN A 19 1.38 -35.77 -15.91
C ASN A 19 1.27 -34.35 -16.51
N LYS A 20 0.42 -33.48 -15.95
CA LYS A 20 0.26 -32.09 -16.37
C LYS A 20 0.96 -31.09 -15.44
N GLN A 21 1.54 -31.55 -14.33
CA GLN A 21 2.23 -30.68 -13.37
C GLN A 21 3.39 -29.91 -14.01
N LYS A 22 4.13 -30.55 -14.91
CA LYS A 22 5.25 -29.91 -15.62
C LYS A 22 4.81 -28.71 -16.48
N TYR A 23 3.61 -28.76 -17.05
CA TYR A 23 3.03 -27.62 -17.78
C TYR A 23 2.62 -26.48 -16.84
N LEU A 24 2.13 -26.82 -15.64
CA LEU A 24 1.84 -25.85 -14.59
C LEU A 24 3.11 -25.13 -14.11
N ASP A 25 4.21 -25.86 -13.94
CA ASP A 25 5.49 -25.29 -13.52
C ASP A 25 6.02 -24.31 -14.58
N ILE A 26 6.01 -24.70 -15.85
CA ILE A 26 6.41 -23.82 -16.96
C ILE A 26 5.52 -22.58 -17.03
N LEU A 27 4.20 -22.74 -16.90
CA LEU A 27 3.26 -21.63 -16.90
C LEU A 27 3.50 -20.68 -15.71
N ARG A 28 3.81 -21.23 -14.53
CA ARG A 28 4.16 -20.44 -13.36
C ARG A 28 5.43 -19.63 -13.61
N THR A 29 6.51 -20.28 -14.07
CA THR A 29 7.79 -19.60 -14.31
C THR A 29 7.65 -18.51 -15.36
N THR A 30 6.94 -18.77 -16.46
CA THR A 30 6.72 -17.76 -17.51
C THR A 30 5.91 -16.56 -17.01
N LEU A 31 4.86 -16.79 -16.23
CA LEU A 31 4.11 -15.71 -15.60
C LEU A 31 4.94 -14.94 -14.57
N GLU A 32 5.79 -15.62 -13.80
CA GLU A 32 6.72 -14.98 -12.87
C GLU A 32 7.74 -14.10 -13.62
N GLU A 33 8.31 -14.56 -14.72
CA GLU A 33 9.23 -13.78 -15.54
C GLU A 33 8.57 -12.54 -16.14
N ILE A 34 7.34 -12.68 -16.64
CA ILE A 34 6.57 -11.57 -17.21
C ILE A 34 6.16 -10.57 -16.12
N ALA A 35 5.70 -11.05 -14.96
CA ALA A 35 5.17 -10.20 -13.89
C ALA A 35 6.25 -9.59 -12.98
N SER A 36 7.39 -10.25 -12.81
CA SER A 36 8.52 -9.83 -11.96
C SER A 36 8.98 -8.38 -12.16
N PRO A 37 9.20 -7.87 -13.40
CA PRO A 37 9.61 -6.48 -13.59
C PRO A 37 8.55 -5.48 -13.12
N PHE A 38 7.27 -5.84 -13.20
CA PHE A 38 6.17 -5.00 -12.73
C PHE A 38 6.04 -5.05 -11.21
N THR A 39 6.03 -6.23 -10.61
CA THR A 39 5.85 -6.41 -9.16
C THR A 39 7.04 -5.85 -8.39
N ASN A 40 8.27 -6.05 -8.85
CA ASN A 40 9.46 -5.50 -8.18
C ASN A 40 9.49 -3.98 -8.24
N ARG A 41 9.11 -3.37 -9.36
CA ARG A 41 9.05 -1.90 -9.48
C ARG A 41 8.00 -1.32 -8.54
N ILE A 42 6.81 -1.90 -8.51
CA ILE A 42 5.71 -1.47 -7.63
C ILE A 42 6.08 -1.67 -6.15
N LEU A 43 6.48 -2.88 -5.76
CA LEU A 43 6.87 -3.16 -4.37
C LEU A 43 8.03 -2.28 -3.92
N ASN A 44 9.04 -2.05 -4.76
CA ASN A 44 10.18 -1.22 -4.37
C ASN A 44 9.79 0.26 -4.20
N HIS A 45 8.88 0.80 -5.03
CA HIS A 45 8.41 2.17 -4.89
C HIS A 45 7.54 2.38 -3.64
N TYR A 46 6.73 1.40 -3.26
CA TYR A 46 5.90 1.49 -2.05
C TYR A 46 6.64 1.11 -0.76
N ARG A 47 7.68 0.26 -0.83
CA ARG A 47 8.51 -0.13 0.34
C ARG A 47 9.34 1.01 0.91
N THR A 48 9.67 2.04 0.12
CA THR A 48 10.46 3.19 0.59
C THR A 48 9.61 4.26 1.29
N LEU A 49 8.29 4.21 1.14
CA LEU A 49 7.37 5.16 1.75
C LEU A 49 7.07 4.77 3.21
N THR A 50 6.98 5.77 4.08
CA THR A 50 6.54 5.56 5.46
C THR A 50 5.04 5.28 5.49
N PRO A 51 4.50 4.66 6.57
CA PRO A 51 3.06 4.42 6.70
C PRO A 51 2.21 5.68 6.52
N THR A 52 2.70 6.83 6.98
CA THR A 52 2.02 8.12 6.81
C THR A 52 2.07 8.64 5.38
N GLU A 53 3.18 8.43 4.67
CA GLU A 53 3.30 8.77 3.25
C GLU A 53 2.41 7.87 2.38
N ILE A 54 2.26 6.58 2.73
CA ILE A 54 1.33 5.66 2.06
C ILE A 54 -0.11 6.15 2.21
N ASP A 55 -0.53 6.53 3.42
CA ASP A 55 -1.88 7.05 3.66
C ASP A 55 -2.14 8.31 2.80
N ILE A 56 -1.16 9.23 2.76
CA ILE A 56 -1.24 10.45 1.97
C ILE A 56 -1.27 10.13 0.47
N CYS A 57 -0.43 9.21 -0.03
CA CYS A 57 -0.47 8.74 -1.41
C CYS A 57 -1.86 8.22 -1.80
N ASN A 58 -2.51 7.44 -0.92
CA ASN A 58 -3.85 6.93 -1.18
C ASN A 58 -4.89 8.06 -1.28
N MET A 59 -4.83 9.05 -0.40
CA MET A 59 -5.70 10.23 -0.48
C MET A 59 -5.46 11.02 -1.79
N ILE A 60 -4.20 11.20 -2.18
CA ILE A 60 -3.85 11.89 -3.43
C ILE A 60 -4.33 11.12 -4.66
N ARG A 61 -4.22 9.79 -4.64
CA ARG A 61 -4.69 8.89 -5.70
C ARG A 61 -6.21 8.96 -5.89
N ASN A 62 -6.94 9.12 -4.78
CA ASN A 62 -8.38 9.33 -4.76
C ASN A 62 -8.80 10.76 -5.16
N GLY A 63 -7.85 11.62 -5.56
CA GLY A 63 -8.14 12.96 -6.08
C GLY A 63 -8.22 14.06 -5.03
N LEU A 64 -7.92 13.78 -3.75
CA LEU A 64 -7.98 14.79 -2.71
C LEU A 64 -6.87 15.84 -2.87
N ARG A 65 -7.25 17.10 -2.68
CA ARG A 65 -6.38 18.27 -2.74
C ARG A 65 -5.63 18.46 -1.42
N THR A 66 -4.51 19.17 -1.46
CA THR A 66 -3.65 19.44 -0.29
C THR A 66 -4.42 20.00 0.90
N LYS A 67 -5.39 20.90 0.67
CA LYS A 67 -6.21 21.50 1.74
C LYS A 67 -7.16 20.49 2.37
N GLU A 68 -7.83 19.66 1.57
CA GLU A 68 -8.73 18.61 2.05
C GLU A 68 -7.97 17.56 2.87
N ILE A 69 -6.78 17.16 2.41
CA ILE A 69 -5.91 16.24 3.16
C ILE A 69 -5.44 16.87 4.48
N ALA A 70 -5.12 18.16 4.47
CA ALA A 70 -4.68 18.89 5.66
C ALA A 70 -5.80 18.95 6.71
N GLU A 71 -7.02 19.26 6.30
CA GLU A 71 -8.21 19.25 7.15
C GLU A 71 -8.50 17.85 7.71
N LEU A 72 -8.50 16.81 6.87
CA LEU A 72 -8.74 15.42 7.29
C LEU A 72 -7.70 14.90 8.28
N ARG A 73 -6.44 15.35 8.17
CA ARG A 73 -5.33 14.91 9.04
C ARG A 73 -5.10 15.85 10.22
N GLY A 74 -5.80 16.98 10.31
CA GLY A 74 -5.62 17.98 11.37
C GLY A 74 -4.23 18.63 11.36
N VAL A 75 -3.61 18.80 10.19
CA VAL A 75 -2.28 19.41 10.02
C VAL A 75 -2.34 20.60 9.08
N SER A 76 -1.28 21.42 9.01
CA SER A 76 -1.24 22.55 8.08
C SER A 76 -1.11 22.09 6.63
N ALA A 77 -1.62 22.89 5.69
CA ALA A 77 -1.43 22.66 4.26
C ALA A 77 0.06 22.64 3.87
N ALA A 78 0.91 23.42 4.54
CA ALA A 78 2.35 23.40 4.33
C ALA A 78 2.98 22.04 4.70
N THR A 79 2.50 21.40 5.77
CA THR A 79 2.93 20.04 6.16
C THR A 79 2.58 19.03 5.07
N ILE A 80 1.36 19.09 4.51
CA ILE A 80 0.97 18.19 3.41
C ILE A 80 1.81 18.46 2.15
N SER A 81 2.09 19.73 1.80
CA SER A 81 2.98 20.05 0.69
C SER A 81 4.37 19.45 0.88
N ARG A 82 4.92 19.50 2.10
CA ARG A 82 6.21 18.86 2.43
C ARG A 82 6.15 17.34 2.29
N HIS A 83 5.07 16.70 2.75
CA HIS A 83 4.87 15.26 2.52
C HIS A 83 4.81 14.92 1.03
N ARG A 84 4.11 15.72 0.21
CA ARG A 84 4.05 15.52 -1.25
C ARG A 84 5.42 15.60 -1.89
N GLU A 85 6.26 16.55 -1.46
CA GLU A 85 7.63 16.67 -1.95
C GLU A 85 8.50 15.46 -1.55
N HIS A 86 8.36 14.99 -0.32
CA HIS A 86 9.06 13.79 0.14
C HIS A 86 8.63 12.56 -0.65
N ILE A 87 7.33 12.41 -0.91
CA ILE A 87 6.78 11.35 -1.76
C ILE A 87 7.36 11.43 -3.17
N ARG A 88 7.39 12.61 -3.80
CA ARG A 88 7.97 12.78 -5.15
C ARG A 88 9.43 12.35 -5.21
N ARG A 89 10.23 12.74 -4.21
CA ARG A 89 11.64 12.32 -4.11
C ARG A 89 11.78 10.82 -3.93
N LYS A 90 10.98 10.20 -3.05
CA LYS A 90 11.02 8.75 -2.80
C LYS A 90 10.50 7.91 -3.96
N LEU A 91 9.61 8.47 -4.78
CA LEU A 91 9.13 7.88 -6.02
C LEU A 91 10.04 8.18 -7.23
N ASN A 92 11.14 8.92 -7.04
CA ASN A 92 12.08 9.34 -8.08
C ASN A 92 11.46 10.18 -9.21
N ILE A 93 10.37 10.91 -8.93
CA ILE A 93 9.67 11.79 -9.90
C ILE A 93 9.81 13.28 -9.58
N ALA A 94 10.74 13.65 -8.68
CA ALA A 94 10.93 15.04 -8.28
C ALA A 94 11.29 15.96 -9.45
N ASN A 95 12.12 15.47 -10.38
CA ASN A 95 12.59 16.24 -11.54
C ASN A 95 11.73 16.06 -12.80
N GLU A 96 10.63 15.32 -12.71
CA GLU A 96 9.75 15.07 -13.85
C GLU A 96 8.55 16.00 -13.79
N ASN A 97 8.12 16.53 -14.94
CA ASN A 97 6.93 17.37 -15.05
C ASN A 97 5.64 16.52 -15.07
N VAL A 98 5.54 15.60 -14.12
CA VAL A 98 4.46 14.63 -14.01
C VAL A 98 3.56 14.99 -12.82
N ASN A 99 2.25 14.96 -13.06
CA ASN A 99 1.25 15.16 -12.02
C ASN A 99 1.27 13.94 -11.07
N LEU A 100 1.50 14.19 -9.76
CA LEU A 100 1.58 13.13 -8.76
C LEU A 100 0.31 12.28 -8.69
N THR A 101 -0.88 12.87 -8.86
CA THR A 101 -2.15 12.12 -8.88
C THR A 101 -2.23 11.19 -10.09
N ALA A 102 -1.92 11.71 -11.29
CA ALA A 102 -1.94 10.89 -12.51
C ALA A 102 -0.90 9.76 -12.43
N TYR A 103 0.29 10.04 -11.90
CA TYR A 103 1.31 9.02 -11.65
C TYR A 103 0.80 7.93 -10.70
N LEU A 104 0.24 8.30 -9.55
CA LEU A 104 -0.28 7.34 -8.57
C LEU A 104 -1.49 6.54 -9.08
N GLN A 105 -2.29 7.11 -10.01
CA GLN A 105 -3.40 6.41 -10.66
C GLN A 105 -2.92 5.42 -11.72
N SER A 106 -1.79 5.69 -12.38
CA SER A 106 -1.18 4.75 -13.32
C SER A 106 -0.55 3.53 -12.65
N LEU A 107 -0.27 3.62 -11.34
CA LEU A 107 0.23 2.49 -10.55
C LEU A 107 -0.91 1.53 -10.19
N PRO A 108 -0.68 0.21 -10.28
CA PRO A 108 -1.59 -0.79 -9.70
C PRO A 108 -1.80 -0.50 -8.22
N ALA A 109 -3.02 -0.71 -7.73
CA ALA A 109 -3.31 -0.45 -6.33
C ALA A 109 -2.35 -1.26 -5.45
N PRO A 110 -1.73 -0.66 -4.42
CA PRO A 110 -1.02 -1.46 -3.45
C PRO A 110 -2.06 -2.41 -2.83
N ASP A 111 -1.90 -3.72 -3.04
CA ASP A 111 -2.62 -4.72 -2.26
C ASP A 111 -2.40 -4.35 -0.80
N MET A 112 -3.47 -3.93 -0.16
CA MET A 112 -3.44 -3.48 1.23
C MET A 112 -3.37 -4.76 2.07
N PRO A 113 -2.24 -5.11 2.71
CA PRO A 113 -2.31 -6.10 3.77
C PRO A 113 -3.19 -5.49 4.86
N ASP A 114 -4.22 -6.22 5.28
CA ASP A 114 -5.08 -5.87 6.41
C ASP A 114 -4.23 -5.28 7.53
N ARG A 115 -4.30 -3.97 7.72
CA ARG A 115 -3.62 -3.34 8.84
C ARG A 115 -4.53 -3.56 10.04
N PRO A 116 -4.09 -4.24 11.12
CA PRO A 116 -4.91 -4.33 12.32
C PRO A 116 -5.21 -2.91 12.79
N ARG A 117 -6.49 -2.63 13.02
CA ARG A 117 -6.98 -1.36 13.54
C ARG A 117 -6.17 -1.07 14.81
N ARG A 118 -5.46 0.06 14.83
CA ARG A 118 -4.92 0.58 16.09
C ARG A 118 -6.13 1.03 16.89
N ASP A 119 -6.64 0.14 17.74
CA ASP A 119 -7.55 0.49 18.80
C ASP A 119 -6.79 1.41 19.75
N SER A 120 -6.84 2.71 19.46
CA SER A 120 -6.48 3.72 20.43
C SER A 120 -7.56 3.70 21.51
N ALA A 121 -7.36 2.85 22.50
CA ALA A 121 -7.99 2.95 23.80
C ALA A 121 -7.79 4.39 24.29
N ARG A 122 -8.84 5.19 24.11
CA ARG A 122 -9.02 6.41 24.89
C ARG A 122 -9.04 5.96 26.34
N LYS A 123 -8.02 6.39 27.11
CA LYS A 123 -8.08 6.39 28.57
C LYS A 123 -9.36 7.12 28.99
N GLY A 124 -10.39 6.37 29.34
CA GLY A 124 -11.51 6.87 30.13
C GLY A 124 -11.08 6.83 31.58
N ASN A 125 -10.99 7.99 32.22
CA ASN A 125 -10.94 8.09 33.66
C ASN A 125 -12.22 7.45 34.22
N LEU A 126 -12.09 6.44 35.07
CA LEU A 126 -13.12 6.06 36.02
C LEU A 126 -12.61 6.43 37.41
N ILE A 127 -13.29 7.39 38.02
CA ILE A 127 -13.11 7.74 39.42
C ILE A 127 -13.71 6.57 40.21
N GLU A 128 -12.88 5.80 40.89
CA GLU A 128 -13.33 4.85 41.92
C GLU A 128 -13.83 5.66 43.12
N PRO A 129 -15.09 5.54 43.56
CA PRO A 129 -15.54 6.17 44.79
C PRO A 129 -14.94 5.46 46.01
N LEU A 130 -14.49 6.26 46.99
CA LEU A 130 -14.05 5.80 48.30
C LEU A 130 -15.00 4.73 48.87
N SER A 131 -14.47 3.53 49.09
CA SER A 131 -15.00 2.60 50.07
C SER A 131 -14.81 3.22 51.47
N ILE A 132 -15.85 3.89 51.96
CA ILE A 132 -16.03 4.16 53.38
C ILE A 132 -16.58 2.88 54.01
N LEU A 133 -15.72 2.17 54.73
CA LEU A 133 -16.05 1.31 55.86
C LEU A 133 -14.87 1.33 56.83
#